data_AF-A0A956Y0B3-F1
#
_entry.id   AF-A0A956Y0B3-F1
#
_cell.length_a   1.000
_cell.length_b   1.000
_cell.length_c   1.000
_cell.angle_alpha   90.00
_cell.angle_beta   90.00
_cell.angle_gamma   90.00
#
_symmetry.space_group_name_H-M   'P 1'
#
loop_
_entity.id
_entity.type
_entity.pdbx_description
1 polymer ?
#
loop_
_entity_poly.entity_id
_entity_poly.type
_entity_poly.pdbx_seq_one_letter_code
_entity_poly.pdbx_strand_id
1 'polypeptide(L)'
;MEAVIFLVVLIGFVIMLSPRLIDMMKTAQRAVAEAKSVDFTALADAELQDYLPDKKMAAAERYHQLTGVGLADARWVIELYVAHPELDEKLAMQLYLDEARAEFEGSDKKGDRRKRKMSRLADENQGEGVRDLIAEGRLDEAAHVYAQFMGVDEYTARAAIENMAQGS
;
A
#
# COMPACT_ATOMS: atom_id res chain seq x y z
N MET A 1 43.64 10.75 9.68
CA MET A 1 42.79 10.81 10.90
C MET A 1 41.41 11.36 10.61
N GLU A 2 41.25 12.35 9.73
CA GLU A 2 39.95 12.96 9.41
C GLU A 2 38.92 11.98 8.83
N ALA A 3 39.31 11.08 7.94
CA ALA A 3 38.40 10.09 7.34
C ALA A 3 37.76 9.12 8.37
N VAL A 4 38.46 8.81 9.46
CA VAL A 4 37.94 7.92 10.52
C VAL A 4 36.90 8.65 11.37
N ILE A 5 37.08 9.96 11.59
CA ILE A 5 36.14 10.78 12.36
C ILE A 5 34.82 10.93 11.58
N PHE A 6 34.89 11.16 10.27
CA PHE A 6 33.68 11.24 9.43
C PHE A 6 32.90 9.92 9.41
N LEU A 7 33.57 8.77 9.36
CA LEU A 7 32.92 7.46 9.37
C LEU A 7 32.15 7.21 10.68
N VAL A 8 32.76 7.54 11.82
CA VAL A 8 32.13 7.33 13.15
C VAL A 8 30.93 8.26 13.34
N VAL A 9 31.02 9.51 12.88
CA VAL A 9 29.91 10.46 12.93
C VAL A 9 28.76 10.03 12.01
N LEU A 10 29.06 9.50 10.83
CA LEU A 10 28.04 9.04 9.89
C LEU A 10 27.31 7.80 10.41
N ILE A 11 28.02 6.85 11.04
CA ILE A 11 27.39 5.71 11.71
C ILE A 11 26.52 6.17 12.89
N GLY A 12 27.00 7.10 13.71
CA GLY A 12 26.22 7.68 14.81
C GLY A 12 24.96 8.40 14.33
N PHE A 13 25.05 9.15 13.22
CA PHE A 13 23.94 9.87 12.63
C PHE A 13 22.88 8.94 12.05
N VAL A 14 23.28 7.83 11.41
CA VAL A 14 22.37 6.79 10.92
C VAL A 14 21.60 6.11 12.06
N ILE A 15 22.26 5.86 13.20
CA ILE A 15 21.63 5.29 14.41
C ILE A 15 20.68 6.30 15.08
N MET A 16 21.02 7.60 15.05
CA MET A 16 20.22 8.66 15.68
C MET A 16 18.97 9.05 14.85
N LEU A 17 18.99 8.85 13.53
CA LEU A 17 17.85 9.11 12.64
C LEU A 17 16.82 7.97 12.55
N SER A 18 17.07 6.83 13.18
CA SER A 18 16.26 5.62 13.01
C SER A 18 15.29 5.22 14.14
N PRO A 19 14.93 6.04 15.17
CA PRO A 19 13.90 5.61 16.12
C PRO A 19 12.52 5.43 15.45
N ARG A 20 12.20 6.22 14.40
CA ARG A 20 10.96 6.04 13.62
C ARG A 20 10.93 4.77 12.77
N LEU A 21 12.07 4.33 12.26
CA LEU A 21 12.18 3.08 11.48
C LEU A 21 12.03 1.84 12.38
N ILE A 22 12.54 1.91 13.61
CA ILE A 22 12.44 0.83 14.59
C ILE A 22 10.99 0.65 15.06
N ASP A 23 10.23 1.74 15.26
CA ASP A 23 8.80 1.65 15.58
C ASP A 23 7.97 1.10 14.42
N MET A 24 8.27 1.47 13.17
CA MET A 24 7.62 0.85 12.00
C MET A 24 7.91 -0.65 11.89
N MET A 25 9.17 -1.06 12.12
CA MET A 25 9.55 -2.48 12.08
C MET A 25 8.93 -3.29 13.22
N LYS A 26 8.81 -2.74 14.43
CA LYS A 26 8.13 -3.43 15.54
C LYS A 26 6.64 -3.60 15.26
N THR A 27 5.99 -2.62 14.65
CA THR A 27 4.57 -2.73 14.26
C THR A 27 4.38 -3.77 13.16
N ALA A 28 5.28 -3.81 12.16
CA ALA A 28 5.27 -4.84 11.12
C ALA A 28 5.57 -6.24 11.68
N GLN A 29 6.55 -6.39 12.57
CA GLN A 29 6.84 -7.67 13.21
C GLN A 29 5.73 -8.12 14.16
N ARG A 30 4.99 -7.20 14.80
CA ARG A 30 3.80 -7.54 15.58
C ARG A 30 2.68 -8.03 14.67
N ALA A 31 2.41 -7.37 13.54
CA ALA A 31 1.43 -7.81 12.56
C ALA A 31 1.82 -9.15 11.89
N VAL A 32 3.11 -9.39 11.67
CA VAL A 32 3.63 -10.67 11.14
C VAL A 32 3.65 -11.77 12.20
N ALA A 33 3.81 -11.43 13.49
CA ALA A 33 3.64 -12.37 14.60
C ALA A 33 2.15 -12.63 14.94
N GLU A 34 1.27 -11.69 14.61
CA GLU A 34 -0.20 -11.82 14.63
C GLU A 34 -0.76 -12.46 13.34
N ALA A 35 0.04 -12.59 12.28
CA ALA A 35 -0.11 -13.59 11.22
C ALA A 35 0.22 -14.99 11.77
N LYS A 36 -0.46 -15.26 12.89
CA LYS A 36 -0.65 -16.48 13.61
C LYS A 36 -1.13 -17.50 12.58
N SER A 37 -0.32 -18.53 12.41
CA SER A 37 -0.58 -19.77 11.67
C SER A 37 -2.06 -19.97 11.35
N VAL A 38 -2.39 -20.00 10.05
CA VAL A 38 -3.71 -20.42 9.56
C VAL A 38 -4.06 -21.75 10.24
N ASP A 39 -5.06 -21.76 11.10
CA ASP A 39 -5.46 -22.96 11.85
C ASP A 39 -6.43 -23.80 11.01
N PHE A 40 -5.86 -24.70 10.20
CA PHE A 40 -6.63 -25.60 9.36
C PHE A 40 -7.53 -26.55 10.17
N THR A 41 -7.29 -26.73 11.47
CA THR A 41 -8.17 -27.51 12.35
C THR A 41 -9.55 -26.87 12.46
N ALA A 42 -9.63 -25.53 12.41
CA ALA A 42 -10.89 -24.80 12.46
C ALA A 42 -11.76 -25.02 11.21
N LEU A 43 -11.18 -25.49 10.09
CA LEU A 43 -11.97 -25.87 8.91
C LEU A 43 -12.78 -27.14 9.15
N ALA A 44 -12.41 -27.98 10.11
CA ALA A 44 -13.19 -29.17 10.47
C ALA A 44 -14.43 -28.87 11.36
N ASP A 45 -14.68 -27.59 11.68
CA ASP A 45 -15.86 -27.17 12.44
C ASP A 45 -17.16 -27.55 11.71
N ALA A 46 -18.09 -28.19 12.42
CA ALA A 46 -19.32 -28.71 11.84
C ALA A 46 -20.22 -27.58 11.30
N GLU A 47 -20.28 -26.44 11.98
CA GLU A 47 -21.04 -25.28 11.51
C GLU A 47 -20.39 -24.64 10.27
N LEU A 48 -19.05 -24.58 10.23
CA LEU A 48 -18.32 -24.10 9.06
C LEU A 48 -18.57 -25.00 7.83
N GLN A 49 -18.58 -26.32 8.01
CA GLN A 49 -18.84 -27.29 6.95
C GLN A 49 -20.26 -27.21 6.39
N ASP A 50 -21.27 -26.82 7.19
CA ASP A 50 -22.65 -26.59 6.71
C ASP A 50 -22.76 -25.41 5.74
N TYR A 51 -21.82 -24.45 5.83
CA TYR A 51 -21.76 -23.30 4.92
C TYR A 51 -21.08 -23.63 3.59
N LEU A 52 -20.30 -24.70 3.50
CA LEU A 52 -19.54 -25.03 2.29
C LEU A 52 -20.32 -26.02 1.39
N PRO A 53 -20.26 -25.85 0.05
CA PRO A 53 -19.49 -24.85 -0.70
C PRO A 53 -20.23 -23.53 -1.02
N ASP A 54 -21.54 -23.46 -0.76
CA ASP A 54 -22.42 -22.43 -1.34
C ASP A 54 -22.33 -21.06 -0.64
N LYS A 55 -22.05 -21.02 0.67
CA LYS A 55 -22.10 -19.82 1.51
C LYS A 55 -20.70 -19.39 1.97
N LYS A 56 -19.77 -19.23 1.03
CA LYS A 56 -18.35 -18.91 1.30
C LYS A 56 -18.13 -17.71 2.22
N MET A 57 -18.94 -16.66 2.13
CA MET A 57 -18.81 -15.48 3.00
C MET A 57 -19.19 -15.77 4.45
N ALA A 58 -20.24 -16.57 4.69
CA ALA A 58 -20.64 -16.99 6.03
C ALA A 58 -19.61 -17.95 6.63
N ALA A 59 -19.06 -18.86 5.82
CA ALA A 59 -17.96 -19.72 6.22
C ALA A 59 -16.70 -18.93 6.61
N ALA A 60 -16.36 -17.88 5.84
CA ALA A 60 -15.22 -17.00 6.14
C ALA A 60 -15.44 -16.22 7.44
N GLU A 61 -16.64 -15.73 7.68
CA GLU A 61 -16.98 -15.04 8.94
C GLU A 61 -16.91 -15.99 10.15
N ARG A 62 -17.40 -17.23 10.00
CA ARG A 62 -17.25 -18.27 11.03
C ARG A 62 -15.77 -18.59 11.29
N TYR A 63 -14.98 -18.76 10.23
CA TYR A 63 -13.54 -19.02 10.34
C TYR A 63 -12.79 -17.86 11.04
N HIS A 64 -13.15 -16.61 10.71
CA HIS A 64 -12.66 -15.41 11.38
C HIS A 64 -12.98 -15.44 12.88
N GLN A 65 -14.22 -15.79 13.25
CA GLN A 65 -14.62 -15.87 14.67
C GLN A 65 -13.87 -16.96 15.44
N LEU A 66 -13.58 -18.11 14.80
CA LEU A 66 -12.87 -19.22 15.42
C LEU A 66 -11.38 -18.94 15.64
N THR A 67 -10.73 -18.31 14.66
CA THR A 67 -9.26 -18.18 14.61
C THR A 67 -8.74 -16.79 14.95
N GLY A 68 -9.57 -15.75 14.77
CA GLY A 68 -9.20 -14.35 14.91
C GLY A 68 -8.44 -13.77 13.71
N VAL A 69 -8.23 -14.54 12.63
CA VAL A 69 -7.53 -14.05 11.41
C VAL A 69 -8.35 -12.99 10.68
N GLY A 70 -7.72 -12.09 9.92
CA GLY A 70 -8.44 -11.06 9.16
C GLY A 70 -9.51 -11.65 8.21
N LEU A 71 -10.62 -10.94 8.00
CA LEU A 71 -11.73 -11.44 7.17
C LEU A 71 -11.30 -11.70 5.70
N ALA A 72 -10.37 -10.90 5.18
CA ALA A 72 -9.80 -11.09 3.85
C ALA A 72 -9.03 -12.43 3.77
N ASP A 73 -8.20 -12.71 4.77
CA ASP A 73 -7.43 -13.95 4.85
C ASP A 73 -8.35 -15.15 5.07
N ALA A 74 -9.34 -15.01 5.95
CA ALA A 74 -10.36 -16.04 6.18
C ALA A 74 -11.08 -16.42 4.88
N ARG A 75 -11.46 -15.42 4.07
CA ARG A 75 -12.10 -15.66 2.78
C ARG A 75 -11.17 -16.39 1.82
N TRP A 76 -9.92 -15.99 1.74
CA TRP A 76 -8.92 -16.64 0.90
C TRP A 76 -8.74 -18.11 1.28
N VAL A 77 -8.61 -18.41 2.58
CA VAL A 77 -8.49 -19.79 3.10
C VAL A 77 -9.69 -20.66 2.71
N ILE A 78 -10.91 -20.12 2.84
CA ILE A 78 -12.13 -20.81 2.45
C ILE A 78 -12.20 -21.04 0.93
N GLU A 79 -11.87 -20.03 0.13
CA GLU A 79 -11.83 -20.17 -1.33
C GLU A 79 -10.81 -21.23 -1.77
N LEU A 80 -9.63 -21.25 -1.13
CA LEU A 80 -8.59 -22.24 -1.37
C LEU A 80 -9.05 -23.65 -0.98
N TYR A 81 -9.65 -23.82 0.19
CA TYR A 81 -10.14 -25.12 0.67
C TYR A 81 -11.24 -25.69 -0.24
N VAL A 82 -12.14 -24.83 -0.74
CA VAL A 82 -13.17 -25.26 -1.70
C VAL A 82 -12.57 -25.61 -3.05
N ALA A 83 -11.55 -24.87 -3.52
CA ALA A 83 -10.86 -25.17 -4.77
C ALA A 83 -10.05 -26.47 -4.68
N HIS A 84 -9.55 -26.80 -3.49
CA HIS A 84 -8.69 -27.94 -3.25
C HIS A 84 -8.98 -28.59 -1.89
N PRO A 85 -10.01 -29.45 -1.79
CA PRO A 85 -10.37 -30.11 -0.52
C PRO A 85 -9.31 -31.10 -0.02
N GLU A 86 -8.36 -31.48 -0.89
CA GLU A 86 -7.25 -32.41 -0.63
C GLU A 86 -5.96 -31.73 -0.18
N LEU A 87 -5.95 -30.41 -0.07
CA LEU A 87 -4.74 -29.64 0.11
C LEU A 87 -4.19 -29.80 1.54
N ASP A 88 -2.92 -30.21 1.67
CA ASP A 88 -2.23 -30.24 2.96
C ASP A 88 -1.82 -28.82 3.38
N GLU A 89 -1.65 -28.61 4.70
CA GLU A 89 -1.25 -27.32 5.30
C GLU A 89 -0.01 -26.72 4.60
N LYS A 90 0.91 -27.58 4.17
CA LYS A 90 2.18 -27.17 3.55
C LYS A 90 1.99 -26.63 2.14
N LEU A 91 1.14 -27.26 1.32
CA LEU A 91 0.82 -26.79 -0.02
C LEU A 91 0.00 -25.51 0.04
N ALA A 92 -0.87 -25.34 1.05
CA ALA A 92 -1.65 -24.11 1.23
C ALA A 92 -0.74 -22.93 1.55
N MET A 93 0.21 -23.14 2.46
CA MET A 93 1.24 -22.17 2.77
C MET A 93 2.09 -21.83 1.54
N GLN A 94 2.41 -22.82 0.71
CA GLN A 94 3.22 -22.59 -0.48
C GLN A 94 2.47 -21.76 -1.54
N LEU A 95 1.19 -22.06 -1.80
CA LEU A 95 0.35 -21.25 -2.69
C LEU A 95 0.16 -19.83 -2.16
N TYR A 96 -0.01 -19.65 -0.84
CA TYR A 96 -0.06 -18.34 -0.20
C TYR A 96 1.21 -17.53 -0.47
N LEU A 97 2.38 -18.15 -0.27
CA LEU A 97 3.66 -17.50 -0.46
C LEU A 97 3.92 -17.15 -1.93
N ASP A 98 3.51 -18.01 -2.86
CA ASP A 98 3.66 -17.76 -4.30
C ASP A 98 2.72 -16.63 -4.77
N GLU A 99 1.49 -16.58 -4.29
CA GLU A 99 0.54 -15.49 -4.59
C GLU A 99 1.00 -14.15 -3.99
N ALA A 100 1.42 -14.14 -2.72
CA ALA A 100 1.99 -12.96 -2.08
C ALA A 100 3.23 -12.46 -2.85
N ARG A 101 4.10 -13.37 -3.28
CA ARG A 101 5.27 -13.02 -4.10
C ARG A 101 4.87 -12.40 -5.45
N ALA A 102 3.85 -12.93 -6.10
CA ALA A 102 3.34 -12.40 -7.36
C ALA A 102 2.76 -10.98 -7.22
N GLU A 103 2.10 -10.67 -6.10
CA GLU A 103 1.64 -9.30 -5.80
C GLU A 103 2.81 -8.33 -5.62
N PHE A 104 3.86 -8.75 -4.90
CA PHE A 104 5.06 -7.95 -4.71
C PHE A 104 5.82 -7.69 -6.03
N GLU A 105 6.01 -8.72 -6.86
CA GLU A 105 6.65 -8.57 -8.19
C GLU A 105 5.78 -7.79 -9.19
N GLY A 106 4.45 -7.86 -9.06
CA GLY A 106 3.51 -7.15 -9.94
C GLY A 106 3.44 -5.64 -9.72
N SER A 107 3.82 -5.16 -8.51
CA SER A 107 3.69 -3.75 -8.14
C SER A 107 4.69 -2.83 -8.86
N ASP A 108 5.82 -3.37 -9.33
CA ASP A 108 6.89 -2.60 -9.98
C ASP A 108 6.48 -2.02 -11.35
N LYS A 109 5.46 -2.59 -12.01
CA LYS A 109 5.01 -2.13 -13.34
C LYS A 109 3.93 -1.05 -13.31
N LYS A 110 3.26 -0.82 -12.16
CA LYS A 110 2.18 0.17 -12.04
C LYS A 110 2.72 1.59 -11.92
N GLY A 111 3.89 1.76 -11.29
CA GLY A 111 4.61 3.04 -11.23
C GLY A 111 5.08 3.53 -12.60
N ASP A 112 5.56 2.62 -13.45
CA ASP A 112 6.17 2.99 -14.73
C ASP A 112 5.13 3.46 -15.78
N ARG A 113 3.90 2.92 -15.76
CA ARG A 113 2.82 3.43 -16.63
C ARG A 113 2.32 4.81 -16.22
N ARG A 114 2.21 5.11 -14.91
CA ARG A 114 1.88 6.47 -14.44
C ARG A 114 2.98 7.46 -14.80
N LYS A 115 4.25 7.06 -14.65
CA LYS A 115 5.41 7.90 -15.00
C LYS A 115 5.46 8.22 -16.49
N ARG A 116 5.16 7.26 -17.38
CA ARG A 116 5.08 7.50 -18.83
C ARG A 116 3.89 8.37 -19.26
N LYS A 117 2.75 8.31 -18.56
CA LYS A 117 1.60 9.18 -18.86
C LYS A 117 1.81 10.60 -18.34
N MET A 118 2.41 10.76 -17.16
CA MET A 118 2.81 12.08 -16.63
C MET A 118 3.95 12.71 -17.41
N SER A 119 4.94 11.93 -17.88
CA SER A 119 6.04 12.44 -18.69
C SER A 119 5.58 13.06 -20.02
N ARG A 120 4.47 12.60 -20.60
CA ARG A 120 3.88 13.22 -21.80
C ARG A 120 3.11 14.50 -21.50
N LEU A 121 2.43 14.59 -20.35
CA LEU A 121 1.70 15.79 -19.93
C LEU A 121 2.64 16.90 -19.42
N ALA A 122 3.82 16.54 -18.91
CA ALA A 122 4.82 17.49 -18.44
C ALA A 122 5.59 18.21 -19.57
N ASP A 123 5.47 17.73 -20.82
CA ASP A 123 6.16 18.32 -21.99
C ASP A 123 5.32 19.41 -22.67
N GLU A 124 3.97 19.34 -22.56
CA GLU A 124 3.08 20.33 -23.18
C GLU A 124 2.93 21.62 -22.37
N ASN A 125 3.14 21.59 -21.04
CA ASN A 125 2.93 22.74 -20.14
C ASN A 125 4.22 23.31 -19.53
N GLN A 126 5.41 22.96 -20.06
CA GLN A 126 6.69 23.34 -19.46
C GLN A 126 7.05 24.84 -19.60
N GLY A 127 6.27 25.61 -20.36
CA GLY A 127 6.55 27.02 -20.65
C GLY A 127 5.64 28.05 -19.98
N GLU A 128 4.46 27.65 -19.49
CA GLU A 128 3.49 28.59 -18.92
C GLU A 128 3.72 28.72 -17.41
N GLY A 129 4.08 29.92 -16.95
CA GLY A 129 4.21 30.19 -15.53
C GLY A 129 2.84 30.12 -14.84
N VAL A 130 2.81 29.73 -13.56
CA VAL A 130 1.56 29.70 -12.75
C VAL A 130 0.79 31.03 -12.83
N ARG A 131 1.51 32.16 -12.96
CA ARG A 131 0.91 33.51 -13.12
C ARG A 131 0.21 33.70 -14.46
N ASP A 132 0.75 33.15 -15.54
CA ASP A 132 0.17 33.27 -16.88
C ASP A 132 -1.14 32.48 -16.94
N LEU A 133 -1.15 31.26 -16.39
CA LEU A 133 -2.37 30.45 -16.25
C LEU A 133 -3.46 31.13 -15.41
N ILE A 134 -3.07 31.85 -14.35
CA ILE A 134 -4.02 32.64 -13.54
C ILE A 134 -4.59 33.81 -14.37
N ALA A 135 -3.75 34.52 -15.12
CA ALA A 135 -4.18 35.65 -15.95
C ALA A 135 -5.14 35.21 -17.08
N GLU A 136 -4.98 33.99 -17.58
CA GLU A 136 -5.86 33.37 -18.58
C GLU A 136 -7.15 32.75 -18.00
N GLY A 137 -7.30 32.74 -16.67
CA GLY A 137 -8.45 32.13 -15.98
C GLY A 137 -8.42 30.59 -15.94
N ARG A 138 -7.30 29.97 -16.28
CA ARG A 138 -7.09 28.51 -16.27
C ARG A 138 -6.66 28.02 -14.89
N LEU A 139 -7.52 28.25 -13.89
CA LEU A 139 -7.20 28.04 -12.47
C LEU A 139 -6.89 26.57 -12.12
N ASP A 140 -7.56 25.62 -12.77
CA ASP A 140 -7.35 24.18 -12.50
C ASP A 140 -5.97 23.70 -12.96
N GLU A 141 -5.51 24.20 -14.10
CA GLU A 141 -4.18 23.91 -14.64
C GLU A 141 -3.10 24.59 -13.80
N ALA A 142 -3.36 25.83 -13.37
CA ALA A 142 -2.48 26.56 -12.46
C ALA A 142 -2.32 25.81 -11.11
N ALA A 143 -3.40 25.24 -10.58
CA ALA A 143 -3.38 24.43 -9.36
C ALA A 143 -2.58 23.15 -9.53
N HIS A 144 -2.70 22.47 -10.68
CA HIS A 144 -1.92 21.27 -10.95
C HIS A 144 -0.41 21.56 -11.04
N VAL A 145 -0.01 22.60 -11.78
CA VAL A 145 1.39 23.04 -11.90
C VAL A 145 1.95 23.45 -10.53
N TYR A 146 1.16 24.19 -9.74
CA TYR A 146 1.55 24.62 -8.40
C TYR A 146 1.70 23.44 -7.42
N ALA A 147 0.78 22.46 -7.46
CA ALA A 147 0.85 21.23 -6.67
C ALA A 147 2.14 20.46 -6.96
N GLN A 148 2.48 20.29 -8.25
CA GLN A 148 3.68 19.59 -8.69
C GLN A 148 4.96 20.31 -8.26
N PHE A 149 5.00 21.65 -8.37
CA PHE A 149 6.17 22.44 -8.02
C PHE A 149 6.42 22.48 -6.50
N MET A 150 5.34 22.58 -5.71
CA MET A 150 5.41 22.71 -4.25
C MET A 150 5.36 21.36 -3.50
N GLY A 151 5.04 20.27 -4.20
CA GLY A 151 4.89 18.95 -3.59
C GLY A 151 3.70 18.84 -2.64
N VAL A 152 2.62 19.57 -2.92
CA VAL A 152 1.37 19.56 -2.13
C VAL A 152 0.25 18.87 -2.90
N ASP A 153 -0.84 18.53 -2.21
CA ASP A 153 -2.04 17.99 -2.87
C ASP A 153 -2.78 19.07 -3.68
N GLU A 154 -3.56 18.64 -4.68
CA GLU A 154 -4.27 19.55 -5.58
C GLU A 154 -5.31 20.43 -4.87
N TYR A 155 -5.91 19.96 -3.77
CA TYR A 155 -6.90 20.75 -3.02
C TYR A 155 -6.22 21.93 -2.32
N THR A 156 -5.08 21.68 -1.66
CA THR A 156 -4.23 22.73 -1.06
C THR A 156 -3.71 23.70 -2.12
N ALA A 157 -3.29 23.19 -3.28
CA ALA A 157 -2.83 24.04 -4.38
C ALA A 157 -3.95 24.95 -4.93
N ARG A 158 -5.16 24.42 -5.12
CA ARG A 158 -6.30 25.20 -5.62
C ARG A 158 -6.65 26.36 -4.69
N ALA A 159 -6.66 26.13 -3.38
CA ALA A 159 -6.87 27.19 -2.39
C ALA A 159 -5.80 28.29 -2.47
N ALA A 160 -4.53 27.92 -2.70
CA ALA A 160 -3.46 28.89 -2.88
C ALA A 160 -3.63 29.72 -4.17
N ILE A 161 -4.05 29.08 -5.26
CA ILE A 161 -4.32 29.72 -6.55
C ILE A 161 -5.50 30.69 -6.48
N GLU A 162 -6.60 30.28 -5.83
CA GLU A 162 -7.78 31.15 -5.65
C GLU A 162 -7.43 32.41 -4.86
N ASN A 163 -6.60 32.28 -3.81
CA ASN A 163 -6.12 33.44 -3.05
C ASN A 163 -5.22 34.36 -3.89
N MET A 164 -4.37 33.80 -4.77
CA MET A 164 -3.55 34.60 -5.68
C MET A 164 -4.38 35.32 -6.75
N ALA A 165 -5.43 34.67 -7.27
CA ALA A 165 -6.32 35.25 -8.27
C ALA A 165 -7.18 36.40 -7.70
N GLN A 166 -7.57 36.34 -6.42
CA GLN A 166 -8.36 37.40 -5.76
C GLN A 166 -7.52 38.61 -5.32
N GLY A 167 -6.20 38.44 -5.17
CA GLY A 167 -5.28 39.49 -4.73
C GLY A 167 -4.54 40.23 -5.86
N SER A 168 -4.85 39.92 -7.12
CA SER A 168 -4.23 40.51 -8.33
C SER A 168 -5.11 41.62 -8.90
#